data_AF-A0A8J5TUF8-F1
#
_entry.id   AF-A0A8J5TUF8-F1
#
_cell.length_a   1.000
_cell.length_b   1.000
_cell.length_c   1.000
_cell.angle_alpha   90.00
_cell.angle_beta   90.00
_cell.angle_gamma   90.00
#
_symmetry.space_group_name_H-M   'P 1'
#
loop_
_entity.id
_entity.type
_entity.pdbx_description
1 polymer ?
#
loop_
_entity_poly.entity_id
_entity_poly.type
_entity_poly.pdbx_seq_one_letter_code
_entity_poly.pdbx_strand_id
1 'polypeptide(L)'
;MDAVDVSEHYEVGTREETPSLLTIVLDTNPRAWASLNNVLPLSRAIANILVFVNAHLAFSNANQVALIAAHVDRAEWLYPTPPKPSRDASGDVAMNDASQTQTQTSANKFPQFAQIEAAVLAAIRKLMDQTKEEDLSATTTQISGALTLALCHINKAAQALCAPTANLEDSHKGPSNTAPPTVRGRILVISVSDSEPSQYIPTMNAVFAAGHTQVAIDTLSLTGEPTFLQQACYNTGGTYLAATHPQGLLNYLMFGLIADTEAREALIAPTHDTVDFRAACFCHGRVVDTGFVCSICLSIFCETPENSECFTCGTKLSLGNYGAKPAVVPRKKKKKRKIVNGGGSREETGSATGTPRP
;
A
#
# COMPACT_ATOMS: atom_id res chain seq x y z
N MET A 1 -52.28 5.59 -28.89
CA MET A 1 -52.45 4.48 -27.94
C MET A 1 -51.61 3.34 -28.48
N ASP A 2 -50.89 2.72 -27.56
CA ASP A 2 -50.03 1.52 -27.71
C ASP A 2 -48.66 1.74 -28.34
N ALA A 3 -47.56 1.35 -27.70
CA ALA A 3 -47.35 0.95 -26.31
C ALA A 3 -45.89 1.26 -25.99
N VAL A 4 -45.71 1.80 -24.78
CA VAL A 4 -44.45 1.86 -24.05
C VAL A 4 -44.00 0.42 -23.83
N ASP A 5 -42.94 -0.03 -24.49
CA ASP A 5 -42.27 -1.28 -24.12
C ASP A 5 -40.76 -1.05 -24.08
N VAL A 6 -40.36 -0.29 -23.06
CA VAL A 6 -38.97 -0.16 -22.61
C VAL A 6 -38.84 -1.02 -21.35
N SER A 7 -39.18 -2.30 -21.46
CA SER A 7 -38.60 -3.31 -20.57
C SER A 7 -37.34 -3.83 -21.23
N GLU A 8 -36.29 -3.00 -21.25
CA GLU A 8 -34.96 -3.56 -21.19
C GLU A 8 -34.94 -4.40 -19.92
N HIS A 9 -34.88 -5.71 -20.11
CA HIS A 9 -34.69 -6.64 -19.03
C HIS A 9 -33.49 -6.17 -18.23
N TYR A 10 -33.74 -5.63 -17.03
CA TYR A 10 -32.76 -5.70 -15.95
C TYR A 10 -32.57 -7.19 -15.72
N GLU A 11 -31.64 -7.80 -16.47
CA GLU A 11 -30.96 -8.98 -16.01
C GLU A 11 -30.27 -8.55 -14.73
N VAL A 12 -30.98 -8.66 -13.61
CA VAL A 12 -30.39 -8.74 -12.29
C VAL A 12 -29.63 -10.05 -12.31
N GLY A 13 -28.47 -10.04 -12.97
CA GLY A 13 -27.47 -11.05 -12.76
C GLY A 13 -27.19 -10.99 -11.27
N THR A 14 -27.74 -11.96 -10.54
CA THR A 14 -27.30 -12.26 -9.19
C THR A 14 -25.84 -12.67 -9.34
N ARG A 15 -24.94 -11.67 -9.42
CA ARG A 15 -23.51 -11.88 -9.27
C ARG A 15 -23.39 -12.61 -7.95
N GLU A 16 -22.91 -13.85 -8.00
CA GLU A 16 -22.54 -14.56 -6.78
C GLU A 16 -21.68 -13.60 -5.94
N GLU A 17 -22.01 -13.51 -4.66
CA GLU A 17 -21.42 -12.54 -3.75
C GLU A 17 -19.91 -12.82 -3.69
N THR A 18 -19.12 -11.91 -4.27
CA THR A 18 -17.68 -12.10 -4.37
C THR A 18 -17.08 -11.87 -2.99
N PRO A 19 -16.36 -12.82 -2.39
CA PRO A 19 -15.82 -12.65 -1.06
C PRO A 19 -14.86 -11.45 -1.01
N SER A 20 -15.12 -10.52 -0.10
CA SER A 20 -14.27 -9.36 0.16
C SER A 20 -13.33 -9.67 1.31
N LEU A 21 -12.02 -9.50 1.09
CA LEU A 21 -10.99 -9.67 2.10
C LEU A 21 -10.43 -8.30 2.50
N LEU A 22 -10.81 -7.84 3.69
CA LEU A 22 -10.33 -6.59 4.27
C LEU A 22 -9.14 -6.85 5.20
N THR A 23 -7.97 -6.35 4.83
CA THR A 23 -6.79 -6.36 5.72
C THR A 23 -6.59 -4.99 6.34
N ILE A 24 -6.69 -4.89 7.66
CA ILE A 24 -6.47 -3.66 8.42
C ILE A 24 -5.05 -3.66 8.98
N VAL A 25 -4.27 -2.66 8.60
CA VAL A 25 -2.94 -2.39 9.14
C VAL A 25 -3.07 -1.27 10.17
N LEU A 26 -2.82 -1.60 11.44
CA LEU A 26 -2.85 -0.65 12.55
C LEU A 26 -1.44 -0.19 12.88
N ASP A 27 -1.17 1.11 12.77
CA ASP A 27 0.02 1.72 13.34
C ASP A 27 -0.04 1.64 14.87
N THR A 28 0.95 0.99 15.49
CA THR A 28 1.04 0.74 16.93
C THR A 28 2.21 1.48 17.58
N ASN A 29 2.63 2.62 17.01
CA ASN A 29 3.69 3.45 17.58
C ASN A 29 3.35 3.95 19.01
N PRO A 30 4.05 3.49 20.06
CA PRO A 30 3.72 3.88 21.43
C PRO A 30 3.83 5.39 21.67
N ARG A 31 4.81 6.05 21.03
CA ARG A 31 5.05 7.49 21.18
C ARG A 31 3.92 8.32 20.57
N ALA A 32 3.45 7.92 19.40
CA ALA A 32 2.36 8.60 18.71
C ALA A 32 1.02 8.37 19.41
N TRP A 33 0.79 7.16 19.93
CA TRP A 33 -0.40 6.89 20.76
C TRP A 33 -0.37 7.61 22.11
N ALA A 34 0.81 7.82 22.69
CA ALA A 34 0.96 8.60 23.93
C ALA A 34 0.59 10.08 23.72
N SER A 35 0.94 10.69 22.59
CA SER A 35 0.55 12.08 22.29
C SER A 35 -0.96 12.22 22.05
N LEU A 36 -1.58 11.21 21.45
CA LEU A 36 -3.03 11.17 21.19
C LEU A 36 -3.88 10.76 22.40
N ASN A 37 -3.30 10.23 23.47
CA ASN A 37 -4.04 9.58 24.55
C ASN A 37 -5.12 10.45 25.19
N ASN A 38 -4.90 11.78 25.28
CA ASN A 38 -5.89 12.71 25.83
C ASN A 38 -7.12 12.90 24.94
N VAL A 39 -6.99 12.70 23.63
CA VAL A 39 -8.05 12.91 22.65
C VAL A 39 -8.69 11.58 22.26
N LEU A 40 -7.87 10.61 21.88
CA LEU A 40 -8.27 9.27 21.49
C LEU A 40 -7.31 8.24 22.10
N PRO A 41 -7.66 7.63 23.25
CA PRO A 41 -6.92 6.50 23.79
C PRO A 41 -6.90 5.32 22.83
N LEU A 42 -5.78 4.59 22.78
CA LEU A 42 -5.62 3.39 21.95
C LEU A 42 -6.74 2.36 22.20
N SER A 43 -7.17 2.19 23.45
CA SER A 43 -8.26 1.27 23.81
C SER A 43 -9.60 1.64 23.15
N ARG A 44 -9.93 2.94 23.08
CA ARG A 44 -11.12 3.43 22.36
C ARG A 44 -10.97 3.31 20.86
N ALA A 45 -9.76 3.55 20.33
CA ALA A 45 -9.48 3.36 18.92
C ALA A 45 -9.69 1.91 18.49
N ILE A 46 -9.14 0.95 19.24
CA ILE A 46 -9.32 -0.49 19.01
C ILE A 46 -10.80 -0.87 19.09
N ALA A 47 -11.55 -0.36 20.07
CA ALA A 47 -12.98 -0.62 20.18
C ALA A 47 -13.75 -0.15 18.93
N ASN A 48 -13.44 1.06 18.42
CA ASN A 48 -14.05 1.56 17.19
C ASN A 48 -13.67 0.73 15.95
N ILE A 49 -12.40 0.29 15.87
CA ILE A 49 -11.93 -0.59 14.78
C ILE A 49 -12.64 -1.95 14.84
N LEU A 50 -12.83 -2.53 16.03
CA LEU A 50 -13.56 -3.78 16.18
C LEU A 50 -15.03 -3.64 15.79
N VAL A 51 -15.67 -2.51 16.09
CA VAL A 51 -17.04 -2.22 15.60
C VAL A 51 -17.07 -2.14 14.06
N PHE A 52 -16.07 -1.51 13.45
CA PHE A 52 -15.92 -1.47 11.99
C PHE A 52 -15.70 -2.86 11.37
N VAL A 53 -14.85 -3.69 11.98
CA VAL A 53 -14.65 -5.09 11.57
C VAL A 53 -15.95 -5.89 11.64
N ASN A 54 -16.71 -5.73 12.73
CA ASN A 54 -18.01 -6.41 12.87
C ASN A 54 -19.00 -5.95 11.80
N ALA A 55 -19.00 -4.66 11.43
CA ALA A 55 -19.86 -4.15 10.37
C ALA A 55 -19.47 -4.71 9.00
N HIS A 56 -18.17 -4.82 8.69
CA HIS A 56 -17.70 -5.42 7.44
C HIS A 56 -18.07 -6.91 7.34
N LEU A 57 -17.91 -7.67 8.43
CA LEU A 57 -18.32 -9.08 8.49
C LEU A 57 -19.83 -9.27 8.50
N ALA A 58 -20.59 -8.28 8.99
CA ALA A 58 -22.06 -8.32 8.95
C ALA A 58 -22.62 -8.02 7.55
N PHE A 59 -21.82 -7.44 6.65
CA PHE A 59 -22.25 -7.09 5.29
C PHE A 59 -22.42 -8.33 4.41
N SER A 60 -21.52 -9.31 4.50
CA SER A 60 -21.61 -10.60 3.83
C SER A 60 -20.99 -11.69 4.69
N ASN A 61 -21.57 -12.90 4.63
CA ASN A 61 -21.04 -14.09 5.30
C ASN A 61 -19.75 -14.63 4.64
N ALA A 62 -19.45 -14.21 3.40
CA ALA A 62 -18.26 -14.59 2.66
C ALA A 62 -17.08 -13.65 2.94
N ASN A 63 -17.33 -12.52 3.61
CA ASN A 63 -16.29 -11.54 3.93
C ASN A 63 -15.30 -12.10 4.96
N GLN A 64 -14.03 -11.79 4.72
CA GLN A 64 -12.92 -12.18 5.57
C GLN A 64 -12.18 -10.93 6.04
N VAL A 65 -11.60 -11.01 7.24
CA VAL A 65 -10.85 -9.90 7.81
C VAL A 65 -9.50 -10.40 8.32
N ALA A 66 -8.47 -9.59 8.10
CA ALA A 66 -7.15 -9.73 8.70
C ALA A 66 -6.76 -8.44 9.41
N LEU A 67 -6.08 -8.55 10.55
CA LEU A 67 -5.53 -7.41 11.30
C LEU A 67 -4.04 -7.60 11.54
N ILE A 68 -3.26 -6.61 11.17
CA ILE A 68 -1.79 -6.60 11.29
C ILE A 68 -1.39 -5.34 12.06
N ALA A 69 -0.53 -5.48 13.04
CA ALA A 69 0.10 -4.35 13.72
C ALA A 69 1.40 -3.99 13.01
N ALA A 70 1.55 -2.72 12.61
CA ALA A 70 2.82 -2.12 12.26
C ALA A 70 3.41 -1.51 13.54
N HIS A 71 4.40 -2.18 14.14
CA HIS A 71 5.13 -1.68 15.30
C HIS A 71 6.43 -0.99 14.86
N VAL A 72 7.17 -0.44 15.81
CA VAL A 72 8.40 0.33 15.55
C VAL A 72 9.55 -0.53 15.01
N ASP A 73 9.67 -1.76 15.49
CA ASP A 73 10.72 -2.73 15.18
C ASP A 73 10.24 -3.85 14.25
N ARG A 74 8.95 -4.22 14.33
CA ARG A 74 8.38 -5.38 13.63
C ARG A 74 6.94 -5.16 13.16
N ALA A 75 6.51 -6.00 12.22
CA ALA A 75 5.11 -6.18 11.87
C ALA A 75 4.60 -7.51 12.44
N GLU A 76 3.51 -7.50 13.20
CA GLU A 76 2.97 -8.69 13.89
C GLU A 76 1.49 -8.91 13.55
N TRP A 77 1.11 -10.18 13.43
CA TRP A 77 -0.28 -10.57 13.21
C TRP A 77 -1.11 -10.39 14.48
N LEU A 78 -2.17 -9.59 14.40
CA LEU A 78 -3.18 -9.50 15.46
C LEU A 78 -4.27 -10.57 15.24
N TYR A 79 -4.69 -10.71 13.99
CA TYR A 79 -5.64 -11.72 13.54
C TYR A 79 -5.42 -12.03 12.04
N PRO A 80 -5.50 -13.28 11.58
CA PRO A 80 -5.72 -14.52 12.35
C PRO A 80 -4.55 -14.84 13.29
N THR A 81 -4.83 -15.52 14.40
CA THR A 81 -3.78 -15.96 15.32
C THR A 81 -2.87 -16.95 14.61
N PRO A 82 -1.54 -16.78 14.64
CA PRO A 82 -0.63 -17.73 14.02
C PRO A 82 -0.83 -19.11 14.65
N PRO A 83 -0.78 -20.20 13.86
CA PRO A 83 -0.90 -21.54 14.40
C PRO A 83 0.22 -21.75 15.41
N LYS A 84 -0.13 -21.97 16.69
CA LYS A 84 0.85 -22.36 17.70
C LYS A 84 1.41 -23.71 17.29
N PRO A 85 2.71 -23.85 17.01
CA PRO A 85 3.29 -25.18 16.85
C PRO A 85 3.35 -25.80 18.25
N SER A 86 2.27 -26.47 18.69
CA SER A 86 2.37 -27.38 19.81
C SER A 86 3.18 -28.57 19.34
N ARG A 87 4.49 -28.52 19.55
CA ARG A 87 5.36 -29.68 19.38
C ARG A 87 5.33 -30.46 20.69
N ASP A 88 5.03 -31.75 20.61
CA ASP A 88 5.22 -32.65 21.74
C ASP A 88 6.73 -32.88 22.01
N ALA A 89 7.06 -33.59 23.09
CA ALA A 89 8.45 -33.92 23.44
C ALA A 89 9.14 -34.84 22.40
N SER A 90 8.38 -35.38 21.44
CA SER A 90 8.85 -36.25 20.36
C SER A 90 9.07 -35.51 19.04
N GLY A 91 8.74 -34.21 18.97
CA GLY A 91 8.87 -33.39 17.77
C GLY A 91 7.70 -33.49 16.79
N ASP A 92 6.64 -34.20 17.15
CA ASP A 92 5.39 -34.31 16.38
C ASP A 92 4.45 -33.14 16.68
N VAL A 93 3.62 -32.81 15.69
CA VAL A 93 2.58 -31.78 15.84
C VAL A 93 1.50 -32.37 16.75
N ALA A 94 1.43 -31.90 17.99
CA ALA A 94 0.39 -32.32 18.91
C ALA A 94 -0.97 -31.89 18.33
N MET A 95 -1.76 -32.88 17.89
CA MET A 95 -3.17 -32.73 17.50
C MET A 95 -4.01 -32.50 18.75
N ASN A 96 -3.74 -31.41 19.48
CA ASN A 96 -4.66 -30.96 20.50
C ASN A 96 -5.82 -30.28 19.78
N ASP A 97 -7.01 -30.87 19.87
CA ASP A 97 -8.26 -30.19 19.53
C ASP A 97 -8.19 -28.77 20.10
N ALA A 98 -8.47 -27.78 19.22
CA ALA A 98 -8.28 -26.37 19.50
C ALA A 98 -8.67 -26.07 20.95
N SER A 99 -7.67 -25.76 21.78
CA SER A 99 -7.88 -25.48 23.20
C SER A 99 -8.94 -24.40 23.29
N GLN A 100 -10.18 -24.80 23.59
CA GLN A 100 -11.30 -23.91 23.75
C GLN A 100 -10.99 -23.11 25.00
N THR A 101 -10.25 -22.03 24.81
CA THR A 101 -10.15 -20.99 25.80
C THR A 101 -11.56 -20.41 25.81
N GLN A 102 -12.41 -20.95 26.69
CA GLN A 102 -13.76 -20.48 26.93
C GLN A 102 -13.64 -19.05 27.46
N THR A 103 -13.41 -18.13 26.54
CA THR A 103 -13.75 -16.74 26.76
C THR A 103 -15.23 -16.74 27.12
N GLN A 104 -15.58 -16.14 28.24
CA GLN A 104 -16.97 -15.99 28.66
C GLN A 104 -17.69 -15.18 27.59
N THR A 105 -18.23 -15.86 26.58
CA THR A 105 -18.94 -15.22 25.48
C THR A 105 -20.30 -14.83 26.02
N SER A 106 -20.63 -13.55 25.95
CA SER A 106 -22.01 -13.12 26.15
C SER A 106 -22.87 -13.83 25.10
N ALA A 107 -23.95 -14.50 25.52
CA ALA A 107 -24.84 -15.26 24.63
C ALA A 107 -25.39 -14.46 23.43
N ASN A 108 -25.33 -13.12 23.51
CA ASN A 108 -25.84 -12.20 22.49
C ASN A 108 -24.78 -11.77 21.44
N LYS A 109 -23.53 -12.24 21.52
CA LYS A 109 -22.47 -11.85 20.58
C LYS A 109 -22.16 -12.99 19.62
N PHE A 110 -22.12 -12.68 18.33
CA PHE A 110 -21.74 -13.64 17.30
C PHE A 110 -20.35 -14.24 17.62
N PRO A 111 -20.19 -15.58 17.64
CA PRO A 111 -18.97 -16.21 18.14
C PRO A 111 -17.70 -15.77 17.43
N GLN A 112 -17.74 -15.56 16.11
CA GLN A 112 -16.58 -15.09 15.35
C GLN A 112 -16.15 -13.68 15.78
N PHE A 113 -17.10 -12.79 16.09
CA PHE A 113 -16.79 -11.43 16.58
C PHE A 113 -16.13 -11.46 17.95
N ALA A 114 -16.60 -12.36 18.84
CA ALA A 114 -16.00 -12.54 20.15
C ALA A 114 -14.57 -13.13 20.05
N GLN A 115 -14.36 -14.07 19.13
CA GLN A 115 -13.04 -14.66 18.88
C GLN A 115 -12.05 -13.63 18.33
N ILE A 116 -12.45 -12.82 17.34
CA ILE A 116 -11.61 -11.77 16.77
C ILE A 116 -11.25 -10.73 17.84
N GLU A 117 -12.23 -10.26 18.62
CA GLU A 117 -11.98 -9.32 19.70
C GLU A 117 -10.98 -9.87 20.72
N ALA A 118 -11.18 -11.10 21.20
CA ALA A 118 -10.29 -11.73 22.16
C ALA A 118 -8.87 -11.90 21.59
N ALA A 119 -8.75 -12.35 20.34
CA ALA A 119 -7.46 -12.52 19.66
C ALA A 119 -6.71 -11.19 19.51
N VAL A 120 -7.39 -10.14 19.03
CA VAL A 120 -6.80 -8.82 18.82
C VAL A 120 -6.38 -8.19 20.14
N LEU A 121 -7.23 -8.23 21.17
CA LEU A 121 -6.88 -7.68 22.49
C LEU A 121 -5.72 -8.44 23.14
N ALA A 122 -5.67 -9.77 23.01
CA ALA A 122 -4.56 -10.57 23.52
C ALA A 122 -3.26 -10.27 22.77
N ALA A 123 -3.31 -10.16 21.44
CA ALA A 123 -2.15 -9.86 20.61
C ALA A 123 -1.59 -8.45 20.87
N ILE A 124 -2.46 -7.44 21.01
CA ILE A 124 -2.02 -6.07 21.33
C ILE A 124 -1.41 -5.98 22.73
N ARG A 125 -2.01 -6.65 23.74
CA ARG A 125 -1.41 -6.70 25.08
C ARG A 125 -0.04 -7.36 25.05
N LYS A 126 0.07 -8.51 24.39
CA LYS A 126 1.35 -9.20 24.18
C LYS A 126 2.37 -8.30 23.48
N LEU A 127 1.95 -7.56 22.44
CA LEU A 127 2.81 -6.63 21.71
C LEU A 127 3.35 -5.55 22.65
N MET A 128 2.46 -4.91 23.43
CA MET A 128 2.83 -3.88 24.41
C MET A 128 3.72 -4.41 25.54
N ASP A 129 3.47 -5.62 26.04
CA ASP A 129 4.27 -6.25 27.10
C ASP A 129 5.69 -6.61 26.61
N GLN A 130 5.85 -6.83 25.31
CA GLN A 130 7.13 -7.13 24.67
C GLN A 130 7.91 -5.89 24.24
N THR A 131 7.26 -4.74 24.12
CA THR A 131 7.91 -3.48 23.77
C THR A 131 8.85 -3.05 24.89
N LYS A 132 10.14 -2.89 24.58
CA LYS A 132 11.13 -2.41 25.54
C LYS A 132 11.45 -0.93 25.31
N GLU A 133 12.16 -0.32 26.26
CA GLU A 133 12.62 1.07 26.14
C GLU A 133 13.58 1.30 24.96
N GLU A 134 14.36 0.29 24.57
CA GLU A 134 15.25 0.34 23.41
C GLU A 134 14.50 0.55 22.09
N ASP A 135 13.32 -0.07 21.95
CA ASP A 135 12.47 0.03 20.77
C ASP A 135 11.85 1.43 20.63
N LEU A 136 11.70 2.17 21.73
CA LEU A 136 11.16 3.54 21.74
C LEU A 136 12.13 4.59 21.16
N SER A 137 13.37 4.19 20.86
CA SER A 137 14.34 5.01 20.15
C SER A 137 13.93 5.26 18.71
N ALA A 138 13.26 4.30 18.08
CA ALA A 138 12.67 4.45 16.76
C ALA A 138 11.40 5.32 16.85
N THR A 139 11.33 6.36 16.04
CA THR A 139 10.21 7.31 16.03
C THR A 139 9.09 6.92 15.06
N THR A 140 9.35 5.95 14.18
CA THR A 140 8.47 5.57 13.06
C THR A 140 8.23 4.07 13.02
N THR A 141 7.17 3.65 12.34
CA THR A 141 6.78 2.23 12.26
C THR A 141 7.24 1.54 10.99
N GLN A 142 7.31 0.21 11.06
CA GLN A 142 7.62 -0.68 9.94
C GLN A 142 6.36 -0.95 9.09
N ILE A 143 5.82 0.11 8.47
CA ILE A 143 4.62 -0.01 7.62
C ILE A 143 4.86 -0.90 6.38
N SER A 144 6.07 -0.85 5.82
CA SER A 144 6.49 -1.65 4.67
C SER A 144 6.37 -3.17 4.92
N GLY A 145 6.78 -3.62 6.11
CA GLY A 145 6.65 -5.01 6.54
C GLY A 145 5.18 -5.43 6.66
N ALA A 146 4.35 -4.58 7.27
CA ALA A 146 2.92 -4.86 7.43
C ALA A 146 2.18 -4.92 6.08
N LEU A 147 2.47 -4.01 5.15
CA LEU A 147 1.91 -4.04 3.79
C LEU A 147 2.33 -5.32 3.04
N THR A 148 3.58 -5.74 3.18
CA THR A 148 4.07 -6.97 2.53
C THR A 148 3.37 -8.22 3.10
N LEU A 149 3.17 -8.29 4.42
CA LEU A 149 2.40 -9.36 5.06
C LEU A 149 0.94 -9.39 4.58
N ALA A 150 0.31 -8.21 4.49
CA ALA A 150 -1.05 -8.06 3.97
C ALA A 150 -1.17 -8.58 2.53
N LEU A 151 -0.28 -8.14 1.65
CA LEU A 151 -0.27 -8.55 0.24
C LEU A 151 -0.02 -10.05 0.07
N CYS A 152 0.91 -10.61 0.84
CA CYS A 152 1.18 -12.06 0.83
C CYS A 152 -0.06 -12.85 1.25
N HIS A 153 -0.75 -12.40 2.30
CA HIS A 153 -1.97 -13.04 2.78
C HIS A 153 -3.11 -12.95 1.77
N ILE A 154 -3.33 -11.78 1.16
CA ILE A 154 -4.33 -11.59 0.11
C ILE A 154 -4.06 -12.51 -1.08
N ASN A 155 -2.81 -12.57 -1.54
CA ASN A 155 -2.42 -13.45 -2.65
C ASN A 155 -2.64 -14.93 -2.30
N LYS A 156 -2.30 -15.35 -1.06
CA LYS A 156 -2.53 -16.71 -0.60
C LYS A 156 -4.03 -17.05 -0.51
N ALA A 157 -4.85 -16.13 -0.03
CA ALA A 157 -6.30 -16.29 0.03
C ALA A 157 -6.91 -16.41 -1.38
N ALA A 158 -6.49 -15.53 -2.30
CA ALA A 158 -6.90 -15.59 -3.71
C ALA A 158 -6.53 -16.94 -4.36
N GLN A 159 -5.32 -17.44 -4.13
CA GLN A 159 -4.88 -18.74 -4.64
C GLN A 159 -5.69 -19.90 -4.05
N ALA A 160 -6.00 -19.87 -2.74
CA ALA A 160 -6.77 -20.92 -2.09
C ALA A 160 -8.21 -21.02 -2.63
N LEU A 161 -8.80 -19.88 -2.99
CA LEU A 161 -10.17 -19.81 -3.52
C LEU A 161 -10.23 -20.11 -5.03
N CYS A 162 -9.14 -19.90 -5.79
CA CYS A 162 -9.01 -20.38 -7.17
C CYS A 162 -8.77 -21.91 -7.31
N ALA A 163 -8.45 -22.61 -6.22
CA ALA A 163 -7.96 -23.99 -6.28
C ALA A 163 -8.97 -25.14 -6.58
N PRO A 164 -10.32 -24.99 -6.62
CA PRO A 164 -11.17 -26.18 -6.76
C PRO A 164 -11.52 -26.57 -8.21
N THR A 165 -11.03 -25.89 -9.27
CA THR A 165 -11.38 -26.24 -10.67
C THR A 165 -10.20 -26.58 -11.58
N ALA A 166 -8.96 -26.59 -11.06
CA ALA A 166 -7.80 -27.09 -11.81
C ALA A 166 -7.71 -28.63 -11.77
N ASN A 167 -8.78 -29.31 -12.20
CA ASN A 167 -8.72 -30.73 -12.54
C ASN A 167 -7.97 -30.89 -13.87
N LEU A 168 -6.68 -31.22 -13.77
CA LEU A 168 -5.90 -32.17 -14.59
C LEU A 168 -5.88 -32.10 -16.15
N GLU A 169 -6.59 -31.21 -16.86
CA GLU A 169 -6.62 -31.29 -18.35
C GLU A 169 -6.36 -30.01 -19.15
N ASP A 170 -6.03 -28.85 -18.56
CA ASP A 170 -5.77 -27.63 -19.37
C ASP A 170 -4.56 -26.80 -18.90
N SER A 171 -3.39 -27.44 -18.83
CA SER A 171 -2.10 -26.79 -18.49
C SER A 171 -1.51 -25.91 -19.62
N HIS A 172 -2.28 -25.54 -20.65
CA HIS A 172 -1.77 -24.80 -21.82
C HIS A 172 -2.41 -23.43 -22.09
N LYS A 173 -3.30 -22.93 -21.22
CA LYS A 173 -3.72 -21.52 -21.29
C LYS A 173 -2.96 -20.70 -20.27
N GLY A 174 -2.06 -19.85 -20.77
CA GLY A 174 -1.44 -18.79 -19.97
C GLY A 174 -2.50 -17.91 -19.29
N PRO A 175 -2.12 -17.11 -18.27
CA PRO A 175 -3.07 -16.30 -17.52
C PRO A 175 -3.80 -15.37 -18.47
N SER A 176 -5.09 -15.62 -18.72
CA SER A 176 -5.92 -14.61 -19.39
C SER A 176 -6.17 -13.51 -18.37
N ASN A 177 -5.75 -12.29 -18.69
CA ASN A 177 -5.92 -11.06 -17.89
C ASN A 177 -7.40 -10.63 -17.71
N THR A 178 -8.36 -11.55 -17.78
CA THR A 178 -9.78 -11.25 -17.93
C THR A 178 -10.70 -12.03 -16.99
N ALA A 179 -10.19 -12.99 -16.20
CA ALA A 179 -10.98 -13.58 -15.14
C ALA A 179 -11.00 -12.62 -13.94
N PRO A 180 -12.18 -12.20 -13.42
CA PRO A 180 -12.24 -11.40 -12.20
C PRO A 180 -11.59 -12.20 -11.06
N PRO A 181 -10.85 -11.53 -10.15
CA PRO A 181 -10.26 -12.21 -9.02
C PRO A 181 -11.36 -12.87 -8.18
N THR A 182 -11.16 -14.13 -7.80
CA THR A 182 -12.10 -14.91 -6.97
C THR A 182 -12.26 -14.33 -5.57
N VAL A 183 -11.33 -13.47 -5.14
CA VAL A 183 -11.35 -12.71 -3.89
C VAL A 183 -10.89 -11.31 -4.17
N ARG A 184 -11.64 -10.32 -3.69
CA ARG A 184 -11.19 -8.93 -3.74
C ARG A 184 -10.47 -8.57 -2.46
N GLY A 185 -9.17 -8.33 -2.57
CA GLY A 185 -8.36 -7.85 -1.46
C GLY A 185 -8.39 -6.33 -1.39
N ARG A 186 -8.56 -5.81 -0.18
CA ARG A 186 -8.46 -4.38 0.12
C ARG A 186 -7.66 -4.17 1.40
N ILE A 187 -6.77 -3.19 1.39
CA ILE A 187 -5.92 -2.86 2.55
C ILE A 187 -6.37 -1.52 3.12
N LEU A 188 -6.68 -1.48 4.41
CA LEU A 188 -6.95 -0.24 5.15
C LEU A 188 -5.80 0.01 6.13
N VAL A 189 -5.09 1.11 5.96
CA VAL A 189 -4.02 1.55 6.85
C VAL A 189 -4.57 2.62 7.80
N ILE A 190 -4.47 2.39 9.11
CA ILE A 190 -4.74 3.39 10.14
C ILE A 190 -3.40 3.89 10.63
N SER A 191 -3.00 5.07 10.17
CA SER A 191 -1.71 5.69 10.43
C SER A 191 -1.82 6.75 11.52
N VAL A 192 -0.84 6.76 12.43
CA VAL A 192 -0.74 7.71 13.54
C VAL A 192 0.61 8.44 13.51
N SER A 193 1.63 7.82 12.94
CA SER A 193 2.96 8.40 12.81
C SER A 193 3.26 8.84 11.38
N ASP A 194 4.17 9.81 11.26
CA ASP A 194 4.70 10.27 9.98
C ASP A 194 5.57 9.20 9.32
N SER A 195 5.75 9.32 8.01
CA SER A 195 6.53 8.37 7.21
C SER A 195 8.04 8.68 7.26
N GLU A 196 8.86 7.68 7.58
CA GLU A 196 10.32 7.80 7.60
C GLU A 196 10.93 7.65 6.20
N PRO A 197 11.80 8.57 5.73
CA PRO A 197 12.41 8.48 4.40
C PRO A 197 13.17 7.17 4.13
N SER A 198 13.78 6.57 5.16
CA SER A 198 14.48 5.27 5.01
C SER A 198 13.55 4.12 4.61
N GLN A 199 12.26 4.23 4.93
CA GLN A 199 11.22 3.23 4.61
C GLN A 199 10.53 3.49 3.27
N TYR A 200 10.91 4.55 2.53
CA TYR A 200 10.29 4.90 1.26
C TYR A 200 10.35 3.75 0.24
N ILE A 201 11.55 3.24 -0.05
CA ILE A 201 11.77 2.21 -1.07
C ILE A 201 10.96 0.93 -0.78
N PRO A 202 11.07 0.30 0.40
CA PRO A 202 10.32 -0.91 0.67
C PRO A 202 8.81 -0.66 0.70
N THR A 203 8.35 0.51 1.17
CA THR A 203 6.93 0.87 1.16
C THR A 203 6.41 1.03 -0.27
N MET A 204 7.12 1.78 -1.13
CA MET A 204 6.70 2.00 -2.51
C MET A 204 6.77 0.72 -3.36
N ASN A 205 7.73 -0.16 -3.13
CA ASN A 205 7.76 -1.47 -3.77
C ASN A 205 6.51 -2.29 -3.43
N ALA A 206 6.06 -2.26 -2.17
CA ALA A 206 4.81 -2.91 -1.77
C ALA A 206 3.58 -2.25 -2.42
N VAL A 207 3.56 -0.92 -2.52
CA VAL A 207 2.49 -0.17 -3.21
C VAL A 207 2.41 -0.53 -4.69
N PHE A 208 3.54 -0.58 -5.39
CA PHE A 208 3.56 -0.96 -6.81
C PHE A 208 3.13 -2.41 -7.02
N ALA A 209 3.52 -3.31 -6.10
CA ALA A 209 3.03 -4.69 -6.11
C ALA A 209 1.50 -4.73 -5.90
N ALA A 210 0.98 -3.94 -4.95
CA ALA A 210 -0.46 -3.84 -4.69
C ALA A 210 -1.23 -3.34 -5.92
N GLY A 211 -0.73 -2.30 -6.59
CA GLY A 211 -1.33 -1.77 -7.82
C GLY A 211 -1.31 -2.80 -8.97
N HIS A 212 -0.25 -3.61 -9.07
CA HIS A 212 -0.21 -4.70 -10.05
C HIS A 212 -1.23 -5.80 -9.74
N THR A 213 -1.40 -6.15 -8.46
CA THR A 213 -2.41 -7.13 -8.01
C THR A 213 -3.83 -6.56 -7.90
N GLN A 214 -4.04 -5.30 -8.30
CA GLN A 214 -5.34 -4.61 -8.21
C GLN A 214 -5.93 -4.59 -6.78
N VAL A 215 -5.06 -4.43 -5.78
CA VAL A 215 -5.44 -4.28 -4.37
C VAL A 215 -5.40 -2.81 -4.01
N ALA A 216 -6.56 -2.23 -3.71
CA ALA A 216 -6.66 -0.84 -3.28
C ALA A 216 -6.11 -0.67 -1.85
N ILE A 217 -5.29 0.35 -1.65
CA ILE A 217 -4.79 0.75 -0.32
C ILE A 217 -5.48 2.04 0.07
N ASP A 218 -6.28 1.99 1.12
CA ASP A 218 -6.83 3.19 1.75
C ASP A 218 -6.07 3.54 3.01
N THR A 219 -6.01 4.83 3.30
CA THR A 219 -5.33 5.31 4.49
C THR A 219 -6.24 6.26 5.25
N LEU A 220 -6.35 6.02 6.55
CA LEU A 220 -6.86 6.97 7.52
C LEU A 220 -5.68 7.47 8.36
N SER A 221 -5.32 8.73 8.20
CA SER A 221 -4.31 9.39 9.03
C SER A 221 -5.00 10.08 10.20
N LEU A 222 -4.64 9.67 11.43
CA LEU A 222 -5.15 10.26 12.67
C LEU A 222 -4.36 11.49 13.10
N THR A 223 -3.07 11.51 12.78
CA THR A 223 -2.12 12.59 13.08
C THR A 223 -1.08 12.65 11.97
N GLY A 224 -0.68 13.87 11.63
CA GLY A 224 0.28 14.12 10.56
C GLY A 224 -0.34 13.96 9.18
N GLU A 225 0.52 14.05 8.17
CA GLU A 225 0.16 13.83 6.77
C GLU A 225 1.24 12.95 6.12
N PRO A 226 1.12 11.61 6.24
CA PRO A 226 2.10 10.69 5.68
C PRO A 226 2.07 10.74 4.15
N THR A 227 3.01 11.47 3.55
CA THR A 227 3.11 11.67 2.09
C THR A 227 3.25 10.35 1.33
N PHE A 228 3.94 9.36 1.89
CA PHE A 228 4.11 8.05 1.24
C PHE A 228 2.79 7.28 1.16
N LEU A 229 1.94 7.41 2.18
CA LEU A 229 0.62 6.79 2.18
C LEU A 229 -0.38 7.56 1.29
N GLN A 230 -0.23 8.87 1.14
CA GLN A 230 -0.96 9.63 0.12
C GLN A 230 -0.61 9.12 -1.29
N GLN A 231 0.68 8.95 -1.60
CA GLN A 231 1.13 8.34 -2.86
C GLN A 231 0.63 6.90 -3.00
N ALA A 232 0.59 6.13 -1.91
CA ALA A 232 0.06 4.76 -1.92
C ALA A 232 -1.41 4.71 -2.34
N CYS A 233 -2.24 5.56 -1.76
CA CYS A 233 -3.65 5.66 -2.13
C CYS A 233 -3.82 6.07 -3.59
N TYR A 234 -3.09 7.10 -4.04
CA TYR A 234 -3.15 7.54 -5.44
C TYR A 234 -2.75 6.44 -6.43
N ASN A 235 -1.64 5.74 -6.18
CA ASN A 235 -1.12 4.72 -7.10
C ASN A 235 -2.00 3.46 -7.17
N THR A 236 -2.77 3.18 -6.11
CA THR A 236 -3.63 1.99 -6.04
C THR A 236 -5.10 2.29 -6.31
N GLY A 237 -5.47 3.56 -6.56
CA GLY A 237 -6.85 3.99 -6.70
C GLY A 237 -7.65 3.92 -5.38
N GLY A 238 -6.95 3.96 -4.24
CA GLY A 238 -7.54 4.01 -2.91
C GLY A 238 -7.87 5.43 -2.43
N THR A 239 -8.52 5.51 -1.29
CA THR A 239 -8.97 6.74 -0.63
C THR A 239 -8.04 7.12 0.51
N TYR A 240 -7.57 8.37 0.50
CA TYR A 240 -6.81 8.95 1.60
C TYR A 240 -7.71 9.90 2.41
N LEU A 241 -7.75 9.70 3.73
CA LEU A 241 -8.51 10.53 4.65
C LEU A 241 -7.61 11.02 5.79
N ALA A 242 -7.51 12.33 5.94
CA ALA A 242 -6.90 12.97 7.12
C ALA A 242 -7.99 13.31 8.14
N ALA A 243 -7.91 12.75 9.34
CA ALA A 243 -8.88 13.00 10.40
C ALA A 243 -8.59 14.34 11.09
N THR A 244 -9.43 15.35 10.84
CA THR A 244 -9.35 16.65 11.55
C THR A 244 -9.63 16.49 13.05
N HIS A 245 -10.53 15.57 13.41
CA HIS A 245 -10.89 15.28 14.80
C HIS A 245 -10.85 13.77 15.07
N PRO A 246 -9.78 13.24 15.71
CA PRO A 246 -9.61 11.80 15.87
C PRO A 246 -10.65 11.15 16.81
N GLN A 247 -11.37 11.94 17.62
CA GLN A 247 -12.50 11.45 18.44
C GLN A 247 -13.61 10.81 17.58
N GLY A 248 -13.80 11.31 16.35
CA GLY A 248 -14.77 10.82 15.40
C GLY A 248 -14.31 9.61 14.57
N LEU A 249 -13.30 8.84 15.03
CA LEU A 249 -12.71 7.73 14.28
C LEU A 249 -13.74 6.80 13.63
N LEU A 250 -14.77 6.38 14.38
CA LEU A 250 -15.80 5.48 13.87
C LEU A 250 -16.58 6.09 12.70
N ASN A 251 -16.83 7.40 12.72
CA ASN A 251 -17.53 8.10 11.65
C ASN A 251 -16.73 8.05 10.34
N TYR A 252 -15.42 8.33 10.40
CA TYR A 252 -14.55 8.22 9.24
C TYR A 252 -14.48 6.79 8.69
N LEU A 253 -14.39 5.79 9.57
CA LEU A 253 -14.39 4.38 9.16
C LEU A 253 -15.70 3.96 8.48
N MET A 254 -16.84 4.29 9.10
CA MET A 254 -18.17 3.88 8.62
C MET A 254 -18.62 4.63 7.36
N PHE A 255 -18.40 5.94 7.26
CA PHE A 255 -18.90 6.71 6.12
C PHE A 255 -17.86 6.88 5.01
N GLY A 256 -16.57 6.87 5.35
CA GLY A 256 -15.50 7.07 4.37
C GLY A 256 -14.94 5.75 3.81
N LEU A 257 -14.83 4.72 4.64
CA LEU A 257 -13.98 3.55 4.33
C LEU A 257 -14.73 2.21 4.39
N ILE A 258 -16.03 2.18 4.64
CA ILE A 258 -16.77 0.91 4.64
C ILE A 258 -17.07 0.39 3.24
N ALA A 259 -17.31 1.30 2.29
CA ALA A 259 -17.73 0.94 0.95
C ALA A 259 -16.64 0.13 0.23
N ASP A 260 -17.03 -1.04 -0.28
CA ASP A 260 -16.14 -1.87 -1.11
C ASP A 260 -15.83 -1.18 -2.45
N THR A 261 -14.83 -1.67 -3.18
CA THR A 261 -14.34 -1.08 -4.42
C THR A 261 -15.44 -0.87 -5.46
N GLU A 262 -16.40 -1.80 -5.62
CA GLU A 262 -17.55 -1.61 -6.52
C GLU A 262 -18.54 -0.57 -6.01
N ALA A 263 -18.88 -0.62 -4.72
CA ALA A 263 -19.81 0.34 -4.13
C ALA A 263 -19.28 1.77 -4.23
N ARG A 264 -17.95 1.95 -4.25
CA ARG A 264 -17.30 3.24 -4.46
C ARG A 264 -17.49 3.81 -5.86
N GLU A 265 -17.67 2.99 -6.89
CA GLU A 265 -17.94 3.52 -8.24
C GLU A 265 -19.26 4.28 -8.29
N ALA A 266 -20.21 3.93 -7.41
CA ALA A 266 -21.49 4.60 -7.26
C ALA A 266 -21.51 5.70 -6.19
N LEU A 267 -20.44 5.86 -5.41
CA LEU A 267 -20.35 6.81 -4.30
C LEU A 267 -19.28 7.87 -4.57
N ILE A 268 -19.57 9.11 -4.19
CA ILE A 268 -18.55 10.16 -4.22
C ILE A 268 -17.66 9.96 -3.00
N ALA A 269 -16.54 9.28 -3.20
CA ALA A 269 -15.52 9.13 -2.18
C ALA A 269 -14.86 10.50 -1.88
N PRO A 270 -14.48 10.77 -0.63
CA PRO A 270 -13.71 11.95 -0.29
C PRO A 270 -12.34 11.89 -0.97
N THR A 271 -12.12 12.74 -1.98
CA THR A 271 -10.85 12.81 -2.72
C THR A 271 -9.90 13.79 -2.04
N HIS A 272 -8.63 13.40 -1.93
CA HIS A 272 -7.55 14.29 -1.52
C HIS A 272 -6.75 14.68 -2.77
N ASP A 273 -6.90 15.92 -3.24
CA ASP A 273 -6.32 16.37 -4.52
C ASP A 273 -4.82 16.68 -4.45
N THR A 274 -4.29 16.95 -3.25
CA THR A 274 -2.88 17.33 -3.09
C THR A 274 -2.06 16.11 -2.67
N VAL A 275 -1.39 15.49 -3.64
CA VAL A 275 -0.40 14.44 -3.39
C VAL A 275 0.99 15.00 -3.68
N ASP A 276 1.89 14.89 -2.70
CA ASP A 276 3.28 15.32 -2.84
C ASP A 276 4.11 14.21 -3.50
N PHE A 277 4.57 14.45 -4.74
CA PHE A 277 5.42 13.52 -5.50
C PHE A 277 6.91 13.90 -5.49
N ARG A 278 7.33 14.81 -4.61
CA ARG A 278 8.73 15.19 -4.53
C ARG A 278 9.60 14.00 -4.17
N ALA A 279 10.75 13.91 -4.82
CA ALA A 279 11.70 12.83 -4.57
C ALA A 279 12.49 13.08 -3.29
N ALA A 280 12.78 12.02 -2.53
CA ALA A 280 13.79 12.06 -1.47
C ALA A 280 15.17 11.73 -2.03
N CYS A 281 16.20 12.48 -1.64
CA CYS A 281 17.57 12.23 -2.06
C CYS A 281 18.16 11.01 -1.33
N PHE A 282 18.90 10.16 -2.04
CA PHE A 282 19.57 9.00 -1.47
C PHE A 282 20.80 9.37 -0.62
N CYS A 283 21.30 10.60 -0.71
CA CYS A 283 22.41 11.07 0.13
C CYS A 283 22.00 11.27 1.59
N HIS A 284 20.86 11.92 1.82
CA HIS A 284 20.46 12.44 3.13
C HIS A 284 19.03 12.07 3.53
N GLY A 285 18.25 11.44 2.65
CA GLY A 285 16.82 11.16 2.87
C GLY A 285 15.94 12.40 2.86
N ARG A 286 16.45 13.55 2.40
CA ARG A 286 15.69 14.81 2.37
C ARG A 286 14.88 14.93 1.09
N VAL A 287 13.66 15.44 1.21
CA VAL A 287 12.80 15.77 0.07
C VAL A 287 13.44 16.93 -0.72
N VAL A 288 13.55 16.77 -2.04
CA VAL A 288 14.17 17.76 -2.95
C VAL A 288 13.25 18.08 -4.12
N ASP A 289 13.20 19.36 -4.48
CA ASP A 289 12.47 19.83 -5.67
C ASP A 289 13.31 19.67 -6.95
N THR A 290 14.63 19.86 -6.83
CA THR A 290 15.59 19.69 -7.92
C THR A 290 16.73 18.79 -7.45
N GLY A 291 17.05 17.75 -8.23
CA GLY A 291 18.13 16.83 -7.92
C GLY A 291 18.84 16.32 -9.17
N PHE A 292 19.98 15.67 -8.96
CA PHE A 292 20.75 14.99 -10.01
C PHE A 292 20.40 13.52 -10.02
N VAL A 293 20.25 12.93 -11.21
CA VAL A 293 19.92 11.52 -11.37
C VAL A 293 21.12 10.77 -11.95
N CYS A 294 21.47 9.64 -11.35
CA CYS A 294 22.46 8.73 -11.93
C CYS A 294 21.89 8.10 -13.22
N SER A 295 22.62 8.19 -14.34
CA SER A 295 22.19 7.62 -15.62
C SER A 295 22.16 6.08 -15.65
N ILE A 296 22.69 5.42 -14.61
CA ILE A 296 22.85 3.95 -14.56
C ILE A 296 21.87 3.34 -13.56
N CYS A 297 21.94 3.77 -12.29
CA CYS A 297 21.10 3.21 -11.23
C CYS A 297 19.88 4.06 -10.88
N LEU A 298 19.65 5.19 -11.57
CA LEU A 298 18.53 6.10 -11.36
C LEU A 298 18.42 6.67 -9.93
N SER A 299 19.48 6.60 -9.14
CA SER A 299 19.54 7.22 -7.81
C SER A 299 19.52 8.75 -7.91
N ILE A 300 18.81 9.37 -6.97
CA ILE A 300 18.56 10.81 -6.93
C ILE A 300 19.44 11.45 -5.85
N PHE A 301 20.17 12.50 -6.20
CA PHE A 301 21.08 13.23 -5.33
C PHE A 301 20.67 14.69 -5.19
N CYS A 302 20.79 15.25 -3.98
CA CYS A 302 20.49 16.67 -3.74
C CYS A 302 21.58 17.60 -4.29
N GLU A 303 22.82 17.11 -4.32
CA GLU A 303 24.00 17.88 -4.73
C GLU A 303 24.89 16.99 -5.61
N THR A 304 25.78 17.61 -6.38
CA THR A 304 26.73 16.87 -7.20
C THR A 304 27.75 16.14 -6.33
N PRO A 305 27.95 14.82 -6.48
CA PRO A 305 28.94 14.11 -5.68
C PRO A 305 30.35 14.63 -5.97
N GLU A 306 31.14 14.88 -4.91
CA GLU A 306 32.45 15.56 -4.99
C GLU A 306 33.45 14.87 -5.91
N ASN A 307 33.48 13.54 -5.89
CA ASN A 307 34.38 12.74 -6.73
C ASN A 307 33.76 12.35 -8.08
N SER A 308 32.63 12.97 -8.45
CA SER A 308 31.85 12.56 -9.62
C SER A 308 31.51 11.07 -9.56
N GLU A 309 31.35 10.49 -8.37
CA GLU A 309 31.09 9.06 -8.19
C GLU A 309 29.71 8.87 -7.56
N CYS A 310 28.93 7.94 -8.11
CA CYS A 310 27.62 7.61 -7.58
C CYS A 310 27.76 6.87 -6.23
N PHE A 311 27.18 7.40 -5.14
CA PHE A 311 27.20 6.74 -3.82
C PHE A 311 26.54 5.35 -3.82
N THR A 312 25.59 5.10 -4.73
CA THR A 312 24.86 3.83 -4.81
C THR A 312 25.59 2.76 -5.63
N CYS A 313 26.08 3.07 -6.83
CA CYS A 313 26.65 2.10 -7.76
C CYS A 313 28.15 2.26 -8.03
N GLY A 314 28.82 3.24 -7.42
CA GLY A 314 30.27 3.49 -7.58
C GLY A 314 30.69 3.94 -8.99
N THR A 315 29.73 4.25 -9.87
CA THR A 315 30.09 4.66 -11.24
C THR A 315 30.50 6.12 -11.30
N LYS A 316 31.55 6.42 -12.06
CA LYS A 316 31.97 7.78 -12.37
C LYS A 316 30.99 8.45 -13.35
N LEU A 317 30.31 9.47 -12.85
CA LEU A 317 29.33 10.29 -13.55
C LEU A 317 29.99 11.55 -14.10
N SER A 318 29.74 11.88 -15.36
CA SER A 318 30.10 13.19 -15.90
C SER A 318 28.89 14.12 -15.77
N LEU A 319 29.10 15.30 -15.19
CA LEU A 319 28.12 16.36 -15.26
C LEU A 319 28.10 16.87 -16.71
N GLY A 320 26.92 16.88 -17.33
CA GLY A 320 26.73 17.46 -18.65
C GLY A 320 26.89 18.98 -18.63
N ASN A 321 26.03 19.70 -19.36
CA ASN A 321 26.04 21.17 -19.39
C ASN A 321 25.46 21.84 -18.13
N TYR A 322 25.54 21.19 -16.96
CA TYR A 322 25.05 21.77 -15.71
C TYR A 322 25.94 22.95 -15.30
N GLY A 323 25.35 24.12 -15.06
CA GLY A 323 26.08 25.37 -14.81
C GLY A 323 26.64 26.06 -16.06
N ALA A 324 26.43 25.52 -17.26
CA ALA A 324 26.75 26.22 -18.49
C ALA A 324 25.78 27.40 -18.65
N LYS A 325 26.31 28.64 -18.70
CA LYS A 325 25.49 29.83 -18.98
C LYS A 325 24.72 29.59 -20.27
N PRO A 326 23.37 29.66 -20.27
CA PRO A 326 22.59 29.47 -21.49
C PRO A 326 23.11 30.46 -22.53
N ALA A 327 23.44 29.97 -23.71
CA ALA A 327 23.95 30.80 -24.78
C ALA A 327 22.80 31.66 -25.34
N VAL A 328 22.47 32.75 -24.63
CA VAL A 328 21.49 33.76 -25.05
C VAL A 328 21.96 34.59 -26.25
N VAL A 329 23.18 34.36 -26.74
CA VAL A 329 23.70 34.94 -27.98
C VAL A 329 24.06 33.81 -28.94
N PRO A 330 23.45 33.74 -30.14
CA PRO A 330 23.79 32.73 -31.13
C PRO A 330 25.26 32.90 -31.53
N ARG A 331 26.09 31.89 -31.21
CA ARG A 331 27.48 31.86 -31.66
C ARG A 331 27.50 31.84 -33.19
N LYS A 332 28.14 32.84 -33.82
CA LYS A 332 28.38 32.84 -35.27
C LYS A 332 29.09 31.55 -35.65
N LYS A 333 28.41 30.67 -36.40
CA LYS A 333 29.01 29.44 -36.95
C LYS A 333 30.29 29.84 -37.70
N LYS A 334 31.46 29.43 -37.22
CA LYS A 334 32.69 29.50 -38.02
C LYS A 334 32.46 28.63 -39.25
N LYS A 335 32.38 29.26 -40.42
CA LYS A 335 32.24 28.59 -41.72
C LYS A 335 33.47 27.70 -41.91
N LYS A 336 33.34 26.38 -41.67
CA LYS A 336 34.39 25.41 -42.02
C LYS A 336 34.63 25.56 -43.53
N ARG A 337 35.86 25.93 -43.90
CA ARG A 337 36.30 26.01 -45.29
C ARG A 337 36.26 24.58 -45.85
N LYS A 338 35.28 24.29 -46.70
CA LYS A 338 35.13 23.01 -47.39
C LYS A 338 36.30 22.89 -48.36
N ILE A 339 37.31 22.08 -48.01
CA ILE A 339 38.33 21.63 -48.96
C ILE A 339 37.61 20.63 -49.86
N VAL A 340 37.43 21.00 -51.12
CA VAL A 340 36.93 20.13 -52.18
C VAL A 340 38.13 19.33 -52.68
N ASN A 341 38.15 18.03 -52.40
CA ASN A 341 38.65 17.04 -53.35
C ASN A 341 38.23 15.60 -52.99
N GLY A 342 37.48 14.99 -53.92
CA GLY A 342 37.63 13.59 -54.31
C GLY A 342 37.03 12.49 -53.43
N GLY A 343 35.80 12.07 -53.76
CA GLY A 343 35.42 10.65 -53.89
C GLY A 343 35.21 9.81 -52.63
N GLY A 344 33.95 9.44 -52.36
CA GLY A 344 33.61 8.38 -51.41
C GLY A 344 32.18 8.47 -50.90
N SER A 345 31.29 7.75 -51.56
CA SER A 345 29.88 7.53 -51.19
C SER A 345 29.72 6.99 -49.77
N ARG A 346 28.91 7.66 -48.94
CA ARG A 346 28.18 6.99 -47.85
C ARG A 346 26.93 7.79 -47.48
N GLU A 347 25.81 7.09 -47.46
CA GLU A 347 24.45 7.59 -47.28
C GLU A 347 24.25 8.30 -45.93
N GLU A 348 23.76 9.54 -45.95
CA GLU A 348 23.16 10.22 -44.80
C GLU A 348 21.65 10.01 -44.86
N THR A 349 21.11 9.15 -44.00
CA THR A 349 19.70 9.09 -43.66
C THR A 349 19.37 10.21 -42.66
N GLY A 350 19.09 11.40 -43.18
CA GLY A 350 18.61 12.55 -42.41
C GLY A 350 17.10 12.73 -42.55
N SER A 351 16.29 12.03 -41.74
CA SER A 351 14.87 12.39 -41.55
C SER A 351 14.79 13.53 -40.53
N ALA A 352 14.72 14.76 -41.04
CA ALA A 352 14.39 15.95 -40.25
C ALA A 352 12.86 16.11 -40.23
N THR A 353 12.18 15.41 -39.33
CA THR A 353 10.79 15.73 -38.98
C THR A 353 10.82 16.64 -37.76
N GLY A 354 10.58 17.93 -37.98
CA GLY A 354 10.39 18.92 -36.94
C GLY A 354 9.10 18.65 -36.17
N THR A 355 9.18 18.71 -34.85
CA THR A 355 8.02 18.68 -33.96
C THR A 355 7.20 19.97 -34.13
N PRO A 356 5.88 19.89 -34.38
CA PRO A 356 5.03 21.07 -34.39
C PRO A 356 4.63 21.42 -32.95
N ARG A 357 4.58 22.73 -32.66
CA ARG A 357 3.86 23.35 -31.55
C ARG A 357 3.38 24.74 -32.01
N PRO A 358 2.31 25.31 -31.42
CA PRO A 358 1.19 24.71 -30.70
C PRO A 358 0.04 24.34 -31.64
#